data_AF-A0AAP0MLV3-F1
#
_entry.id   AF-A0AAP0MLV3-F1
#
_cell.length_a   1.000
_cell.length_b   1.000
_cell.length_c   1.000
_cell.angle_alpha   90.00
_cell.angle_beta   90.00
_cell.angle_gamma   90.00
#
_symmetry.space_group_name_H-M   'P 1'
#
loop_
_entity.id
_entity.type
_entity.pdbx_description
1 polymer ?
#
loop_
_entity_poly.entity_id
_entity_poly.type
_entity_poly.pdbx_seq_one_letter_code
_entity_poly.pdbx_strand_id
1 'polypeptide(L)'
;MRMMKEEIEEQTREEELLSFPQTQQQSKLVVVGYALTSKKTKSFLQPKLEGLARNKGILFVAIDQNRPLSDQGPFDIVLHKLTGKEWRQILEEYRQTHPEVTVLDPPYAIQHLHNRQSMLQCVADMNLSNSYGKVDVPRQLVIERDASSIPDVVLKAGLTLPLVAKPLVADGSAKSHELSLAYDQYSLKKLEPPLVLQEFVNHGGVLFKVYIVGEAIKVVRRFSLPDVTKQDLSRSAGVFRFPRVSCAAASADDADLDPCVAELPPRPLLERLAKELRRQLGLRLFNLDIIREHGTRDQFYVIDINYFPGYGKMPEYEHIFTDFLLSLTQSRAILVAARGVSMQNFPCKNAEKSKNSSSCDHWPPGPLQKNPLCTQLVKNSAGLRCCSILLLSCHYFLTPQG
;
A
#
# COMPACT_ATOMS: atom_id res chain seq x y z
N MET A 1 13.68 -57.98 -30.29
CA MET A 1 13.29 -57.96 -28.85
C MET A 1 14.44 -57.77 -27.85
N ARG A 2 15.72 -57.60 -28.28
CA ARG A 2 16.80 -57.19 -27.35
C ARG A 2 17.03 -55.67 -27.32
N MET A 3 16.95 -54.98 -28.47
CA MET A 3 17.14 -53.53 -28.54
C MET A 3 16.05 -52.69 -27.84
N MET A 4 14.83 -53.22 -27.66
CA MET A 4 13.75 -52.49 -26.97
C MET A 4 13.80 -52.59 -25.44
N LYS A 5 14.67 -53.45 -24.88
CA LYS A 5 14.84 -53.57 -23.42
C LYS A 5 15.94 -52.65 -22.88
N GLU A 6 16.97 -52.39 -23.68
CA GLU A 6 18.08 -51.52 -23.27
C GLU A 6 17.65 -50.04 -23.23
N GLU A 7 16.79 -49.57 -24.14
CA GLU A 7 16.27 -48.20 -24.11
C GLU A 7 15.31 -47.91 -22.92
N ILE A 8 14.64 -48.93 -22.38
CA ILE A 8 13.72 -48.78 -21.24
C ILE A 8 14.50 -48.79 -19.91
N GLU A 9 15.59 -49.55 -19.81
CA GLU A 9 16.46 -49.59 -18.62
C GLU A 9 17.37 -48.35 -18.50
N GLU A 10 17.68 -47.67 -19.61
CA GLU A 10 18.46 -46.42 -19.59
C GLU A 10 17.59 -45.20 -19.25
N GLN A 11 16.33 -45.16 -19.71
CA GLN A 11 15.36 -44.13 -19.31
C GLN A 11 14.95 -44.21 -17.83
N THR A 12 14.86 -45.41 -17.25
CA THR A 12 14.55 -45.57 -15.82
C THR A 12 15.71 -45.21 -14.89
N ARG A 13 16.96 -45.21 -15.37
CA ARG A 13 18.13 -44.79 -14.59
C ARG A 13 18.41 -43.28 -14.63
N GLU A 14 17.98 -42.58 -15.69
CA GLU A 14 18.09 -41.11 -15.73
C GLU A 14 17.03 -40.40 -14.88
N GLU A 15 15.86 -41.02 -14.65
CA GLU A 15 14.82 -40.45 -13.77
C GLU A 15 15.12 -40.63 -12.26
N GLU A 16 15.98 -41.58 -11.86
CA GLU A 16 16.35 -41.79 -10.45
C GLU A 16 17.53 -40.93 -9.96
N LEU A 17 18.27 -40.23 -10.83
CA LEU A 17 19.49 -39.48 -10.43
C LEU A 17 19.31 -37.95 -10.25
N LEU A 18 18.09 -37.42 -10.36
CA LEU A 18 17.80 -36.00 -10.14
C LEU A 18 16.85 -35.73 -8.95
N SER A 19 16.78 -36.65 -7.98
CA SER A 19 16.17 -36.34 -6.69
C SER A 19 17.15 -35.54 -5.82
N PHE A 20 17.22 -34.23 -6.07
CA PHE A 20 17.73 -33.31 -5.05
C PHE A 20 16.96 -33.53 -3.75
N PRO A 21 17.61 -33.57 -2.58
CA PRO A 21 16.89 -33.58 -1.32
C PRO A 21 16.07 -32.29 -1.29
N GLN A 22 14.76 -32.40 -1.49
CA GLN A 22 13.84 -31.38 -1.03
C GLN A 22 14.03 -31.38 0.49
N THR A 23 14.86 -30.47 0.99
CA THR A 23 14.72 -29.98 2.35
C THR A 23 13.27 -29.52 2.43
N GLN A 24 12.41 -30.38 2.96
CA GLN A 24 11.10 -30.03 3.46
C GLN A 24 11.37 -29.04 4.58
N GLN A 25 11.52 -27.76 4.20
CA GLN A 25 11.35 -26.67 5.12
C GLN A 25 9.90 -26.84 5.59
N GLN A 26 9.74 -27.43 6.75
CA GLN A 26 8.45 -27.62 7.40
C GLN A 26 7.86 -26.21 7.51
N SER A 27 6.99 -25.86 6.56
CA SER A 27 6.53 -24.48 6.41
C SER A 27 5.72 -24.18 7.66
N LYS A 28 6.29 -23.36 8.56
CA LYS A 28 5.63 -22.93 9.78
C LYS A 28 4.23 -22.43 9.40
N LEU A 29 3.20 -23.01 10.02
CA LEU A 29 1.83 -22.56 9.85
C LEU A 29 1.74 -21.09 10.26
N VAL A 30 1.18 -20.25 9.39
CA VAL A 30 0.94 -18.82 9.64
C VAL A 30 -0.48 -18.65 10.16
N VAL A 31 -0.64 -18.18 11.39
CA VAL A 31 -1.96 -17.95 12.01
C VAL A 31 -2.35 -16.49 11.88
N VAL A 32 -3.46 -16.24 11.19
CA VAL A 32 -4.04 -14.91 10.98
C VAL A 32 -5.31 -14.77 11.80
N GLY A 33 -5.21 -14.08 12.94
CA GLY A 33 -6.36 -13.65 13.72
C GLY A 33 -7.10 -12.53 12.95
N TYR A 34 -8.40 -12.66 12.71
CA TYR A 34 -9.16 -11.63 11.99
C TYR A 34 -10.31 -11.05 12.80
N ALA A 35 -10.43 -9.72 12.73
CA ALA A 35 -11.52 -8.94 13.31
C ALA A 35 -12.09 -8.01 12.22
N LEU A 36 -13.09 -8.50 11.49
CA LEU A 36 -13.66 -7.82 10.31
C LEU A 36 -15.14 -7.53 10.54
N THR A 37 -15.66 -6.46 9.92
CA THR A 37 -17.12 -6.23 9.91
C THR A 37 -17.82 -7.36 9.18
N SER A 38 -19.08 -7.65 9.53
CA SER A 38 -19.85 -8.73 8.89
C SER A 38 -19.92 -8.59 7.37
N LYS A 39 -20.04 -7.35 6.86
CA LYS A 39 -20.00 -7.05 5.42
C LYS A 39 -18.64 -7.39 4.81
N LYS A 40 -17.55 -7.09 5.51
CA LYS A 40 -16.19 -7.36 5.03
C LYS A 40 -15.90 -8.85 5.03
N THR A 41 -16.22 -9.57 6.11
CA THR A 41 -16.11 -11.04 6.17
C THR A 41 -16.82 -11.68 4.98
N LYS A 42 -18.11 -11.37 4.78
CA LYS A 42 -18.93 -11.90 3.68
C LYS A 42 -18.45 -11.56 2.27
N SER A 43 -17.62 -10.54 2.09
CA SER A 43 -17.15 -10.11 0.76
C SER A 43 -15.66 -10.39 0.52
N PHE A 44 -14.90 -10.77 1.54
CA PHE A 44 -13.45 -10.94 1.48
C PHE A 44 -13.03 -12.38 1.82
N LEU A 45 -13.51 -12.93 2.93
CA LEU A 45 -13.25 -14.31 3.34
C LEU A 45 -14.21 -15.25 2.59
N GLN A 46 -13.96 -15.41 1.29
CA GLN A 46 -14.69 -16.35 0.44
C GLN A 46 -14.01 -17.73 0.48
N PRO A 47 -14.75 -18.83 0.20
CA PRO A 47 -14.20 -20.19 0.23
C PRO A 47 -12.92 -20.37 -0.61
N LYS A 48 -12.82 -19.66 -1.75
CA LYS A 48 -11.63 -19.70 -2.61
C LYS A 48 -10.38 -19.14 -1.92
N LEU A 49 -10.50 -18.02 -1.20
CA LEU A 49 -9.39 -17.45 -0.44
C LEU A 49 -8.99 -18.39 0.71
N GLU A 50 -9.96 -18.92 1.45
CA GLU A 50 -9.71 -19.81 2.57
C GLU A 50 -9.04 -21.12 2.13
N GLY A 51 -9.49 -21.71 1.02
CA GLY A 51 -8.88 -22.90 0.42
C GLY A 51 -7.44 -22.65 -0.03
N LEU A 52 -7.21 -21.54 -0.75
CA LEU A 52 -5.86 -21.18 -1.21
C LEU A 52 -4.91 -20.88 -0.04
N ALA A 53 -5.38 -20.15 0.96
CA ALA A 53 -4.63 -19.85 2.17
C ALA A 53 -4.23 -21.13 2.91
N ARG A 54 -5.18 -22.06 3.11
CA ARG A 54 -4.92 -23.35 3.75
C ARG A 54 -3.86 -24.16 3.00
N ASN A 55 -3.96 -24.23 1.67
CA ASN A 55 -2.98 -24.93 0.82
C ASN A 55 -1.58 -24.31 0.91
N LYS A 56 -1.48 -23.03 1.25
CA LYS A 56 -0.23 -22.29 1.46
C LYS A 56 0.19 -22.21 2.94
N GLY A 57 -0.44 -22.98 3.83
CA GLY A 57 -0.09 -23.01 5.25
C GLY A 57 -0.52 -21.78 6.04
N ILE A 58 -1.59 -21.10 5.63
CA ILE A 58 -2.23 -20.00 6.37
C ILE A 58 -3.55 -20.47 6.98
N LEU A 59 -3.72 -20.22 8.28
CA LEU A 59 -4.95 -20.47 9.03
C LEU A 59 -5.58 -19.14 9.44
N PHE A 60 -6.82 -18.89 9.01
CA PHE A 60 -7.62 -17.76 9.50
C PHE A 60 -8.39 -18.17 10.75
N VAL A 61 -8.30 -17.35 11.81
CA VAL A 61 -9.00 -17.56 13.08
C VAL A 61 -9.81 -16.31 13.40
N ALA A 62 -11.12 -16.45 13.60
CA ALA A 62 -11.96 -15.33 14.01
C ALA A 62 -11.59 -14.89 15.42
N ILE A 63 -11.34 -13.60 15.62
CA ILE A 63 -11.13 -13.02 16.94
C ILE A 63 -12.50 -12.81 17.61
N ASP A 64 -12.66 -13.38 18.79
CA ASP A 64 -13.80 -13.14 19.67
C ASP A 64 -13.62 -11.80 20.41
N GLN A 65 -14.50 -10.84 20.14
CA GLN A 65 -14.46 -9.51 20.74
C GLN A 65 -14.90 -9.51 22.21
N ASN A 66 -15.48 -10.60 22.71
CA ASN A 66 -15.92 -10.72 24.10
C ASN A 66 -14.82 -11.27 25.03
N ARG A 67 -13.65 -11.58 24.48
CA ARG A 67 -12.51 -12.13 25.21
C ARG A 67 -11.27 -11.24 25.02
N PRO A 68 -10.35 -11.17 25.99
CA PRO A 68 -9.09 -10.45 25.81
C PRO A 68 -8.33 -10.97 24.59
N LEU A 69 -7.72 -10.06 23.82
CA LEU A 69 -6.98 -10.42 22.60
C LEU A 69 -5.69 -11.22 22.91
N SER A 70 -5.08 -10.96 24.06
CA SER A 70 -3.91 -11.69 24.60
C SER A 70 -4.16 -13.20 24.73
N ASP A 71 -5.39 -13.60 24.98
CA ASP A 71 -5.74 -14.98 25.36
C ASP A 71 -6.18 -15.84 24.17
N GLN A 72 -6.10 -15.27 22.96
CA GLN A 72 -6.61 -15.89 21.72
C GLN A 72 -5.49 -16.29 20.76
N GLY A 73 -4.24 -15.88 21.04
CA GLY A 73 -3.08 -16.23 20.26
C GLY A 73 -2.53 -17.64 20.54
N PRO A 74 -1.35 -17.98 20.01
CA PRO A 74 -0.45 -17.09 19.28
C PRO A 74 -0.96 -16.78 17.86
N PHE A 75 -0.90 -15.50 17.47
CA PHE A 75 -1.11 -15.06 16.09
C PHE A 75 0.24 -14.67 15.47
N ASP A 76 0.42 -14.86 14.17
CA ASP A 76 1.52 -14.20 13.44
C ASP A 76 1.05 -12.83 12.90
N ILE A 77 -0.24 -12.73 12.54
CA ILE A 77 -0.85 -11.53 11.97
C ILE A 77 -2.23 -11.30 12.61
N VAL A 78 -2.55 -10.05 12.93
CA VAL A 78 -3.91 -9.60 13.26
C VAL A 78 -4.43 -8.74 12.12
N LEU A 79 -5.37 -9.26 11.34
CA LEU A 79 -6.02 -8.58 10.23
C LEU A 79 -7.32 -7.94 10.69
N HIS A 80 -7.48 -6.62 10.55
CA HIS A 80 -8.67 -5.97 11.10
C HIS A 80 -9.28 -4.88 10.22
N LYS A 81 -10.60 -4.70 10.39
CA LYS A 81 -11.38 -3.61 9.79
C LYS A 81 -12.51 -3.13 10.71
N LEU A 82 -12.41 -3.38 12.01
CA LEU A 82 -13.34 -2.81 12.98
C LEU A 82 -12.95 -1.37 13.29
N THR A 83 -13.96 -0.56 13.59
CA THR A 83 -13.83 0.86 13.92
C THR A 83 -14.28 1.08 15.36
N GLY A 84 -13.71 2.06 16.06
CA GLY A 84 -14.10 2.42 17.42
C GLY A 84 -12.90 2.81 18.26
N LYS A 85 -13.10 3.66 19.28
CA LYS A 85 -12.00 4.06 20.19
C LYS A 85 -11.46 2.87 20.98
N GLU A 86 -12.36 2.07 21.53
CA GLU A 86 -12.04 0.87 22.34
C GLU A 86 -11.24 -0.16 21.54
N TRP A 87 -11.74 -0.56 20.37
CA TRP A 87 -11.02 -1.52 19.52
C TRP A 87 -9.61 -1.04 19.13
N ARG A 88 -9.46 0.25 18.83
CA ARG A 88 -8.13 0.82 18.55
C ARG A 88 -7.20 0.73 19.75
N GLN A 89 -7.70 1.03 20.95
CA GLN A 89 -6.91 0.92 22.17
C GLN A 89 -6.44 -0.52 22.42
N ILE A 90 -7.34 -1.50 22.28
CA ILE A 90 -7.02 -2.93 22.40
C ILE A 90 -5.89 -3.31 21.41
N LEU A 91 -5.98 -2.86 20.16
CA LEU A 91 -4.94 -3.15 19.17
C LEU A 91 -3.60 -2.49 19.49
N GLU A 92 -3.58 -1.25 19.99
CA GLU A 92 -2.32 -0.60 20.32
C GLU A 92 -1.66 -1.21 21.57
N GLU A 93 -2.43 -1.58 22.59
CA GLU A 93 -1.94 -2.32 23.76
C GLU A 93 -1.39 -3.71 23.35
N TYR A 94 -2.11 -4.41 22.47
CA TYR A 94 -1.68 -5.71 21.96
C TYR A 94 -0.37 -5.61 21.18
N ARG A 95 -0.18 -4.57 20.35
CA ARG A 95 1.08 -4.34 19.61
C ARG A 95 2.28 -4.06 20.50
N GLN A 96 2.06 -3.36 21.62
CA GLN A 96 3.12 -3.04 22.56
C GLN A 96 3.58 -4.29 23.32
N THR A 97 2.63 -5.16 23.68
CA THR A 97 2.90 -6.39 24.44
C THR A 97 3.33 -7.56 23.56
N HIS A 98 2.96 -7.55 22.28
CA HIS A 98 3.27 -8.59 21.30
C HIS A 98 3.95 -7.99 20.05
N PRO A 99 5.17 -7.45 20.18
CA PRO A 99 5.88 -6.85 19.06
C PRO A 99 6.18 -7.85 17.95
N GLU A 100 6.16 -9.17 18.24
CA GLU A 100 6.28 -10.30 17.32
C GLU A 100 5.07 -10.50 16.39
N VAL A 101 3.92 -9.88 16.68
CA VAL A 101 2.69 -9.98 15.86
C VAL A 101 2.59 -8.80 14.90
N THR A 102 2.17 -9.04 13.66
CA THR A 102 1.89 -7.96 12.70
C THR A 102 0.42 -7.55 12.78
N VAL A 103 0.13 -6.37 13.32
CA VAL A 103 -1.21 -5.76 13.21
C VAL A 103 -1.35 -5.04 11.88
N LEU A 104 -2.28 -5.51 11.06
CA LEU A 104 -2.45 -5.15 9.66
C LEU A 104 -3.81 -4.44 9.44
N ASP A 105 -3.85 -3.14 9.16
CA ASP A 105 -2.76 -2.14 9.27
C ASP A 105 -2.71 -1.49 10.68
N PRO A 106 -1.64 -0.79 11.07
CA PRO A 106 -1.58 -0.05 12.33
C PRO A 106 -2.78 0.90 12.56
N PRO A 107 -3.44 0.90 13.74
CA PRO A 107 -4.59 1.76 14.00
C PRO A 107 -4.31 3.26 13.79
N TYR A 108 -3.14 3.76 14.19
CA TYR A 108 -2.76 5.16 13.95
C TYR A 108 -2.69 5.53 12.45
N ALA A 109 -2.23 4.62 11.59
CA ALA A 109 -2.09 4.85 10.15
C ALA A 109 -3.47 5.00 9.49
N ILE A 110 -4.44 4.21 9.93
CA ILE A 110 -5.81 4.23 9.40
C ILE A 110 -6.50 5.58 9.71
N GLN A 111 -6.22 6.19 10.86
CA GLN A 111 -6.84 7.46 11.27
C GLN A 111 -6.58 8.61 10.28
N HIS A 112 -5.45 8.57 9.57
CA HIS A 112 -5.07 9.60 8.59
C HIS A 112 -6.06 9.68 7.42
N LEU A 113 -6.78 8.60 7.14
CA LEU A 113 -7.77 8.51 6.07
C LEU A 113 -9.20 8.89 6.50
N HIS A 114 -9.47 9.20 7.77
CA HIS A 114 -10.82 9.58 8.21
C HIS A 114 -11.22 11.02 7.82
N ASN A 115 -10.24 11.86 7.48
CA ASN A 115 -10.47 13.24 7.06
C ASN A 115 -10.03 13.39 5.59
N ARG A 116 -10.98 13.74 4.71
CA ARG A 116 -10.72 13.88 3.26
C ARG A 116 -9.71 14.97 2.90
N GLN A 117 -9.52 15.98 3.74
CA GLN A 117 -8.50 16.99 3.55
C GLN A 117 -7.09 16.39 3.74
N SER A 118 -6.84 15.78 4.90
CA SER A 118 -5.53 15.17 5.19
C SER A 118 -5.23 13.97 4.30
N MET A 119 -6.27 13.23 3.89
CA MET A 119 -6.17 12.06 3.02
C MET A 119 -5.42 12.36 1.72
N LEU A 120 -5.77 13.45 1.03
CA LEU A 120 -5.18 13.82 -0.26
C LEU A 120 -3.95 14.73 -0.12
N GLN A 121 -3.72 15.30 1.07
CA GLN A 121 -2.57 16.17 1.32
C GLN A 121 -1.24 15.46 1.06
N CYS A 122 -1.12 14.19 1.47
CA CYS A 122 0.08 13.40 1.18
C CYS A 122 0.36 13.26 -0.32
N VAL A 123 -0.68 13.24 -1.17
CA VAL A 123 -0.54 13.23 -2.62
C VAL A 123 -0.09 14.58 -3.16
N ALA A 124 -0.69 15.66 -2.68
CA ALA A 124 -0.32 17.01 -3.06
C ALA A 124 1.16 17.31 -2.73
N ASP A 125 1.61 16.92 -1.53
CA ASP A 125 2.96 17.20 -1.03
C ASP A 125 4.05 16.42 -1.77
N MET A 126 3.72 15.28 -2.41
CA MET A 126 4.68 14.48 -3.16
C MET A 126 5.20 15.17 -4.43
N ASN A 127 4.42 16.07 -5.04
CA ASN A 127 4.68 16.69 -6.35
C ASN A 127 5.25 15.68 -7.37
N LEU A 128 4.53 14.57 -7.56
CA LEU A 128 5.04 13.45 -8.34
C LEU A 128 4.95 13.74 -9.83
N SER A 129 6.08 14.14 -10.43
CA SER A 129 6.24 14.31 -11.87
C SER A 129 7.49 13.56 -12.37
N ASN A 130 7.34 12.78 -13.43
CA ASN A 130 8.45 12.07 -14.08
C ASN A 130 8.14 11.77 -15.56
N SER A 131 9.01 11.01 -16.23
CA SER A 131 8.87 10.63 -17.65
C SER A 131 7.61 9.85 -17.99
N TYR A 132 6.91 9.29 -17.00
CA TYR A 132 5.66 8.54 -17.16
C TYR A 132 4.42 9.39 -16.88
N GLY A 133 4.59 10.65 -16.47
CA GLY A 133 3.51 11.60 -16.23
C GLY A 133 3.56 12.27 -14.86
N LYS A 134 2.51 13.06 -14.60
CA LYS A 134 2.30 13.82 -13.38
C LYS A 134 1.07 13.29 -12.64
N VAL A 135 1.20 13.14 -11.33
CA VAL A 135 0.08 12.84 -10.42
C VAL A 135 -0.12 14.03 -9.49
N ASP A 136 -1.35 14.51 -9.43
CA ASP A 136 -1.75 15.63 -8.59
C ASP A 136 -3.08 15.33 -7.88
N VAL A 137 -3.63 16.31 -7.17
CA VAL A 137 -4.98 16.29 -6.63
C VAL A 137 -5.76 17.47 -7.19
N PRO A 138 -7.06 17.33 -7.53
CA PRO A 138 -7.83 18.48 -7.96
C PRO A 138 -7.93 19.49 -6.82
N ARG A 139 -7.95 20.79 -7.13
CA ARG A 139 -8.03 21.84 -6.12
C ARG A 139 -9.28 21.62 -5.28
N GLN A 140 -9.13 21.78 -3.97
CA GLN A 140 -10.19 21.51 -3.03
C GLN A 140 -10.21 22.50 -1.87
N LEU A 141 -11.39 22.66 -1.28
CA LEU A 141 -11.66 23.56 -0.17
C LEU A 141 -12.55 22.84 0.85
N VAL A 142 -12.20 22.96 2.13
CA VAL A 142 -13.02 22.44 3.24
C VAL A 142 -13.98 23.52 3.71
N ILE A 143 -15.24 23.14 3.85
CA ILE A 143 -16.28 23.96 4.47
C ILE A 143 -16.72 23.24 5.74
N GLU A 144 -16.47 23.85 6.91
CA GLU A 144 -16.76 23.20 8.18
C GLU A 144 -18.20 23.43 8.69
N ARG A 145 -18.77 24.63 8.48
CA ARG A 145 -19.98 25.05 9.21
C ARG A 145 -21.02 25.78 8.36
N ASP A 146 -20.70 26.97 7.88
CA ASP A 146 -21.71 27.88 7.35
C ASP A 146 -21.96 27.65 5.85
N ALA A 147 -23.14 27.13 5.52
CA ALA A 147 -23.56 26.92 4.13
C ALA A 147 -23.75 28.23 3.36
N SER A 148 -24.13 29.32 4.04
CA SER A 148 -24.48 30.59 3.40
C SER A 148 -23.26 31.32 2.83
N SER A 149 -22.08 31.15 3.44
CA SER A 149 -20.81 31.72 2.97
C SER A 149 -20.09 30.89 1.92
N ILE A 150 -20.55 29.66 1.61
CA ILE A 150 -19.89 28.80 0.61
C ILE A 150 -19.65 29.53 -0.72
N PRO A 151 -20.62 30.24 -1.32
CA PRO A 151 -20.40 31.01 -2.54
C PRO A 151 -19.21 31.98 -2.43
N ASP A 152 -19.13 32.78 -1.38
CA ASP A 152 -18.09 33.81 -1.25
C ASP A 152 -16.71 33.20 -1.01
N VAL A 153 -16.63 32.14 -0.20
CA VAL A 153 -15.37 31.46 0.08
C VAL A 153 -14.86 30.73 -1.17
N VAL A 154 -15.75 30.10 -1.94
CA VAL A 154 -15.39 29.47 -3.23
C VAL A 154 -14.86 30.49 -4.23
N LEU A 155 -15.53 31.65 -4.34
CA LEU A 155 -15.10 32.74 -5.22
C LEU A 155 -13.73 33.28 -4.79
N LYS A 156 -13.54 33.53 -3.48
CA LYS A 156 -12.27 34.01 -2.92
C LYS A 156 -11.13 33.01 -3.09
N ALA A 157 -11.43 31.71 -2.99
CA ALA A 157 -10.47 30.64 -3.26
C ALA A 157 -10.21 30.46 -4.77
N GLY A 158 -11.04 31.04 -5.63
CA GLY A 158 -10.94 30.96 -7.08
C GLY A 158 -11.10 29.54 -7.62
N LEU A 159 -11.96 28.72 -7.02
CA LEU A 159 -12.27 27.38 -7.56
C LEU A 159 -13.19 27.49 -8.79
N THR A 160 -13.01 26.57 -9.73
CA THR A 160 -13.78 26.54 -10.98
C THR A 160 -14.94 25.55 -10.90
N LEU A 161 -16.12 25.97 -11.35
CA LEU A 161 -17.29 25.11 -11.46
C LEU A 161 -17.17 24.16 -12.68
N PRO A 162 -17.71 22.93 -12.60
CA PRO A 162 -18.53 22.43 -11.51
C PRO A 162 -17.69 21.85 -10.35
N LEU A 163 -18.26 21.84 -9.14
CA LEU A 163 -17.60 21.34 -7.93
C LEU A 163 -18.23 20.06 -7.43
N VAL A 164 -17.40 19.04 -7.18
CA VAL A 164 -17.79 17.82 -6.49
C VAL A 164 -17.83 18.10 -4.99
N ALA A 165 -19.01 18.00 -4.39
CA ALA A 165 -19.22 18.07 -2.95
C ALA A 165 -19.21 16.66 -2.33
N LYS A 166 -18.36 16.48 -1.31
CA LYS A 166 -18.20 15.23 -0.56
C LYS A 166 -18.29 15.52 0.94
N PRO A 167 -18.96 14.72 1.77
CA PRO A 167 -18.89 14.86 3.23
C PRO A 167 -17.44 14.90 3.74
N LEU A 168 -17.12 15.72 4.74
CA LEU A 168 -15.72 15.83 5.20
C LEU A 168 -15.22 14.53 5.87
N VAL A 169 -16.12 13.87 6.60
CA VAL A 169 -15.85 12.62 7.32
C VAL A 169 -15.93 11.44 6.36
N ALA A 170 -14.87 10.65 6.30
CA ALA A 170 -14.77 9.41 5.53
C ALA A 170 -14.69 8.20 6.48
N ASP A 171 -15.81 7.85 7.11
CA ASP A 171 -15.90 6.77 8.10
C ASP A 171 -16.44 5.44 7.52
N GLY A 172 -16.75 5.41 6.23
CA GLY A 172 -17.28 4.23 5.53
C GLY A 172 -18.78 3.98 5.75
N SER A 173 -19.49 4.88 6.43
CA SER A 173 -20.95 4.88 6.53
C SER A 173 -21.59 5.17 5.17
N ALA A 174 -22.85 4.80 4.96
CA ALA A 174 -23.57 5.12 3.73
C ALA A 174 -23.61 6.63 3.46
N LYS A 175 -23.78 7.45 4.51
CA LYS A 175 -23.80 8.91 4.46
C LYS A 175 -22.45 9.50 4.03
N SER A 176 -21.32 8.93 4.45
CA SER A 176 -19.97 9.39 4.04
C SER A 176 -19.67 9.25 2.54
N HIS A 177 -20.53 8.54 1.80
CA HIS A 177 -20.38 8.25 0.37
C HIS A 177 -21.37 8.99 -0.52
N GLU A 178 -22.19 9.89 0.02
CA GLU A 178 -23.02 10.78 -0.79
C GLU A 178 -22.12 11.76 -1.54
N LEU A 179 -22.35 11.88 -2.85
CA LEU A 179 -21.60 12.77 -3.74
C LEU A 179 -22.60 13.66 -4.44
N SER A 180 -22.28 14.94 -4.57
CA SER A 180 -23.07 15.88 -5.36
C SER A 180 -22.19 16.67 -6.31
N LEU A 181 -22.71 17.05 -7.46
CA LEU A 181 -22.04 17.96 -8.39
C LEU A 181 -22.81 19.29 -8.42
N ALA A 182 -22.14 20.38 -8.06
CA ALA A 182 -22.68 21.72 -8.07
C ALA A 182 -22.23 22.45 -9.33
N TYR A 183 -23.19 22.95 -10.12
CA TYR A 183 -22.91 23.57 -11.43
C TYR A 183 -22.87 25.10 -11.39
N ASP A 184 -23.47 25.72 -10.36
CA ASP A 184 -23.59 27.17 -10.25
C ASP A 184 -23.31 27.68 -8.83
N GLN A 185 -22.88 28.94 -8.75
CA GLN A 185 -22.52 29.61 -7.50
C GLN A 185 -23.70 29.68 -6.51
N TYR A 186 -24.92 29.94 -7.00
CA TYR A 186 -26.09 30.17 -6.16
C TYR A 186 -26.56 28.90 -5.46
N SER A 187 -26.39 27.76 -6.10
CA SER A 187 -26.80 26.46 -5.57
C SER A 187 -25.83 25.90 -4.54
N LEU A 188 -24.61 26.46 -4.40
CA LEU A 188 -23.66 26.04 -3.38
C LEU A 188 -24.21 26.17 -1.95
N LYS A 189 -25.06 27.17 -1.69
CA LYS A 189 -25.73 27.36 -0.38
C LYS A 189 -26.71 26.26 0.01
N LYS A 190 -27.06 25.37 -0.94
CA LYS A 190 -27.93 24.20 -0.70
C LYS A 190 -27.15 23.00 -0.16
N LEU A 191 -25.82 23.08 -0.11
CA LEU A 191 -24.97 22.03 0.41
C LEU A 191 -24.95 22.07 1.94
N GLU A 192 -24.70 20.92 2.56
CA GLU A 192 -24.73 20.75 4.01
C GLU A 192 -23.32 20.44 4.53
N PRO A 193 -22.63 21.41 5.16
CA PRO A 193 -21.35 21.18 5.85
C PRO A 193 -21.50 20.21 7.04
N PRO A 194 -20.41 19.54 7.48
CA PRO A 194 -19.04 19.69 7.00
C PRO A 194 -18.77 18.90 5.71
N LEU A 195 -18.14 19.55 4.72
CA LEU A 195 -17.89 18.97 3.40
C LEU A 195 -16.56 19.45 2.80
N VAL A 196 -16.12 18.74 1.77
CA VAL A 196 -15.05 19.13 0.86
C VAL A 196 -15.68 19.45 -0.49
N LEU A 197 -15.35 20.62 -1.03
CA LEU A 197 -15.58 20.98 -2.43
C LEU A 197 -14.31 20.73 -3.21
N GLN A 198 -14.39 19.95 -4.27
CA GLN A 198 -13.26 19.61 -5.13
C GLN A 198 -13.60 19.95 -6.58
N GLU A 199 -12.68 20.56 -7.32
CA GLU A 199 -12.87 20.84 -8.74
C GLU A 199 -13.16 19.55 -9.52
N PHE A 200 -14.17 19.61 -10.39
CA PHE A 200 -14.44 18.52 -11.31
C PHE A 200 -13.48 18.60 -12.49
N VAL A 201 -12.75 17.52 -12.73
CA VAL A 201 -11.85 17.37 -13.87
C VAL A 201 -12.52 16.45 -14.88
N ASN A 202 -12.71 16.89 -16.11
CA ASN A 202 -13.17 16.01 -17.20
C ASN A 202 -12.15 14.88 -17.39
N HIS A 203 -12.63 13.64 -17.51
CA HIS A 203 -11.81 12.43 -17.53
C HIS A 203 -12.39 11.31 -18.39
N GLY A 204 -13.26 11.65 -19.34
CA GLY A 204 -13.84 10.72 -20.30
C GLY A 204 -14.76 9.66 -19.67
N GLY A 205 -15.26 9.92 -18.46
CA GLY A 205 -16.15 8.98 -17.76
C GLY A 205 -15.47 7.69 -17.28
N VAL A 206 -14.13 7.64 -17.17
CA VAL A 206 -13.40 6.45 -16.73
C VAL A 206 -12.58 6.72 -15.45
N LEU A 207 -12.76 5.85 -14.47
CA LEU A 207 -12.00 5.83 -13.23
C LEU A 207 -11.07 4.61 -13.19
N PHE A 208 -9.81 4.83 -12.86
CA PHE A 208 -8.84 3.77 -12.57
C PHE A 208 -8.81 3.48 -11.08
N LYS A 209 -9.35 2.33 -10.69
CA LYS A 209 -9.28 1.85 -9.32
C LYS A 209 -8.00 1.05 -9.12
N VAL A 210 -7.03 1.66 -8.44
CA VAL A 210 -5.69 1.10 -8.21
C VAL A 210 -5.64 0.45 -6.84
N TYR A 211 -5.78 -0.87 -6.77
CA TYR A 211 -5.67 -1.66 -5.56
C TYR A 211 -4.21 -1.90 -5.18
N ILE A 212 -3.87 -1.69 -3.91
CA ILE A 212 -2.51 -1.83 -3.36
C ILE A 212 -2.55 -2.82 -2.20
N VAL A 213 -1.85 -3.95 -2.36
CA VAL A 213 -1.74 -5.02 -1.36
C VAL A 213 -0.26 -5.28 -1.10
N GLY A 214 0.28 -4.66 -0.04
CA GLY A 214 1.73 -4.66 0.15
C GLY A 214 2.40 -4.01 -1.05
N GLU A 215 3.34 -4.71 -1.69
CA GLU A 215 4.02 -4.24 -2.91
C GLU A 215 3.20 -4.45 -4.20
N ALA A 216 2.18 -5.32 -4.17
CA ALA A 216 1.39 -5.65 -5.35
C ALA A 216 0.42 -4.52 -5.72
N ILE A 217 0.27 -4.30 -7.03
CA ILE A 217 -0.63 -3.31 -7.62
C ILE A 217 -1.52 -4.02 -8.64
N LYS A 218 -2.83 -3.81 -8.55
CA LYS A 218 -3.81 -4.24 -9.56
C LYS A 218 -4.72 -3.08 -9.91
N VAL A 219 -4.87 -2.80 -11.20
CA VAL A 219 -5.72 -1.72 -11.70
C VAL A 219 -6.96 -2.32 -12.33
N VAL A 220 -8.13 -1.72 -12.05
CA VAL A 220 -9.42 -2.07 -12.63
C VAL A 220 -10.07 -0.79 -13.16
N ARG A 221 -10.66 -0.83 -14.35
CA ARG A 221 -11.43 0.30 -14.89
C ARG A 221 -12.87 0.28 -14.37
N ARG A 222 -13.39 1.46 -14.10
CA ARG A 222 -14.77 1.69 -13.67
C ARG A 222 -15.37 2.82 -14.47
N PHE A 223 -16.66 2.72 -14.80
CA PHE A 223 -17.39 3.91 -15.24
C PHE A 223 -17.43 4.94 -14.12
N SER A 224 -17.37 6.20 -14.52
CA SER A 224 -17.34 7.39 -13.67
C SER A 224 -18.36 8.41 -14.18
N LEU A 225 -18.37 9.60 -13.59
CA LEU A 225 -19.20 10.71 -14.06
C LEU A 225 -18.77 11.11 -15.48
N PRO A 226 -19.72 11.31 -16.41
CA PRO A 226 -19.41 11.78 -17.76
C PRO A 226 -18.82 13.19 -17.71
N ASP A 227 -18.13 13.56 -18.79
CA ASP A 227 -17.58 14.91 -18.93
C ASP A 227 -18.68 15.96 -18.97
N VAL A 228 -18.34 17.14 -18.44
CA VAL A 228 -19.22 18.31 -18.46
C VAL A 228 -18.77 19.23 -19.58
N THR A 229 -19.69 19.54 -20.49
CA THR A 229 -19.44 20.47 -21.61
C THR A 229 -19.78 21.91 -21.22
N LYS A 230 -19.30 22.89 -22.00
CA LYS A 230 -19.72 24.29 -21.85
C LYS A 230 -21.24 24.48 -22.01
N GLN A 231 -21.86 23.64 -22.85
CA GLN A 231 -23.30 23.67 -23.05
C GLN A 231 -24.04 23.18 -21.80
N ASP A 232 -23.52 22.15 -21.13
CA ASP A 232 -24.06 21.69 -19.85
C ASP A 232 -23.92 22.76 -18.77
N LEU A 233 -22.77 23.45 -18.69
CA LEU A 233 -22.57 24.56 -17.73
C LEU A 233 -23.55 25.72 -17.93
N SER A 234 -24.01 25.95 -19.16
CA SER A 234 -24.98 27.02 -19.47
C SER A 234 -26.44 26.61 -19.30
N ARG A 235 -26.73 25.30 -19.32
CA ARG A 235 -28.10 24.76 -19.21
C ARG A 235 -28.41 24.16 -17.85
N SER A 236 -27.40 23.65 -17.15
CA SER A 236 -27.53 23.01 -15.84
C SER A 236 -27.33 24.04 -14.74
N ALA A 237 -28.39 24.28 -13.98
CA ALA A 237 -28.34 24.99 -12.72
C ALA A 237 -28.76 24.01 -11.61
N GLY A 238 -28.09 24.05 -10.47
CA GLY A 238 -28.42 23.23 -9.31
C GLY A 238 -27.25 22.44 -8.73
N VAL A 239 -27.62 21.68 -7.71
CA VAL A 239 -26.80 20.61 -7.14
C VAL A 239 -27.48 19.29 -7.51
N PHE A 240 -26.75 18.44 -8.22
CA PHE A 240 -27.22 17.11 -8.60
C PHE A 240 -26.60 16.09 -7.67
N ARG A 241 -27.44 15.37 -6.91
CA ARG A 241 -27.02 14.29 -6.02
C ARG A 241 -26.86 13.00 -6.82
N PHE A 242 -25.73 12.34 -6.65
CA PHE A 242 -25.49 11.03 -7.24
C PHE A 242 -25.42 9.97 -6.14
N PRO A 243 -26.27 8.93 -6.18
CA PRO A 243 -26.07 7.76 -5.34
C PRO A 243 -24.79 7.06 -5.79
N ARG A 244 -23.71 7.24 -5.02
CA ARG A 244 -22.45 6.49 -5.06
C ARG A 244 -22.04 6.00 -6.46
N VAL A 245 -21.64 6.94 -7.32
CA VAL A 245 -21.26 6.69 -8.73
C VAL A 245 -20.30 5.50 -8.89
N SER A 246 -19.39 5.29 -7.94
CA SER A 246 -18.36 4.24 -8.00
C SER A 246 -18.72 2.90 -7.32
N CYS A 247 -19.82 2.80 -6.57
CA CYS A 247 -20.11 1.54 -5.84
C CYS A 247 -20.90 0.52 -6.65
N ALA A 248 -21.59 0.99 -7.69
CA ALA A 248 -22.40 0.17 -8.60
C ALA A 248 -22.06 0.36 -10.09
N ALA A 249 -21.14 1.27 -10.47
CA ALA A 249 -20.66 1.31 -11.84
C ALA A 249 -20.04 -0.06 -12.22
N ALA A 250 -20.58 -0.63 -13.29
CA ALA A 250 -20.10 -1.87 -13.88
C ALA A 250 -18.58 -1.81 -14.08
N SER A 251 -17.94 -2.98 -14.03
CA SER A 251 -16.58 -3.07 -14.56
C SER A 251 -16.56 -2.46 -15.96
N ALA A 252 -15.61 -1.58 -16.22
CA ALA A 252 -15.38 -1.05 -17.55
C ALA A 252 -14.22 -1.78 -18.25
N ASP A 253 -13.73 -2.88 -17.67
CA ASP A 253 -12.60 -3.61 -18.23
C ASP A 253 -12.94 -4.30 -19.56
N ASP A 254 -14.19 -4.75 -19.72
CA ASP A 254 -14.67 -5.42 -20.93
C ASP A 254 -15.45 -4.46 -21.86
N ALA A 255 -15.50 -3.17 -21.53
CA ALA A 255 -16.18 -2.17 -22.33
C ALA A 255 -15.30 -1.72 -23.50
N ASP A 256 -15.92 -1.55 -24.67
CA ASP A 256 -15.28 -0.92 -25.83
C ASP A 256 -15.22 0.59 -25.59
N LEU A 257 -14.06 1.05 -25.13
CA LEU A 257 -13.78 2.44 -24.78
C LEU A 257 -12.66 2.97 -25.65
N ASP A 258 -12.70 4.27 -25.93
CA ASP A 258 -11.61 4.96 -26.64
C ASP A 258 -10.27 4.66 -25.94
N PRO A 259 -9.28 4.07 -26.64
CA PRO A 259 -7.96 3.80 -26.08
C PRO A 259 -7.29 5.02 -25.47
N CYS A 260 -7.54 6.23 -26.00
CA CYS A 260 -6.98 7.47 -25.48
C CYS A 260 -7.48 7.80 -24.06
N VAL A 261 -8.67 7.30 -23.70
CA VAL A 261 -9.31 7.50 -22.39
C VAL A 261 -9.05 6.31 -21.47
N ALA A 262 -9.13 5.09 -22.01
CA ALA A 262 -9.15 3.86 -21.21
C ALA A 262 -7.78 3.21 -20.99
N GLU A 263 -6.72 3.71 -21.62
CA GLU A 263 -5.35 3.25 -21.37
C GLU A 263 -5.03 3.32 -19.87
N LEU A 264 -4.49 2.24 -19.31
CA LEU A 264 -4.14 2.18 -17.90
C LEU A 264 -3.00 3.18 -17.57
N PRO A 265 -3.00 3.79 -16.38
CA PRO A 265 -1.86 4.59 -15.93
C PRO A 265 -0.57 3.76 -15.98
N PRO A 266 0.56 4.34 -16.41
CA PRO A 266 1.81 3.59 -16.55
C PRO A 266 2.21 2.91 -15.25
N ARG A 267 2.52 1.60 -15.32
CA ARG A 267 2.90 0.81 -14.14
C ARG A 267 4.05 1.41 -13.32
N PRO A 268 5.15 1.92 -13.92
CA PRO A 268 6.23 2.56 -13.15
C PRO A 268 5.78 3.81 -12.37
N LEU A 269 4.82 4.56 -12.91
CA LEU A 269 4.22 5.71 -12.22
C LEU A 269 3.47 5.25 -10.96
N LEU A 270 2.63 4.21 -11.12
CA LEU A 270 1.85 3.64 -10.03
C LEU A 270 2.74 2.98 -8.96
N GLU A 271 3.82 2.30 -9.35
CA GLU A 271 4.78 1.69 -8.42
C GLU A 271 5.45 2.75 -7.54
N ARG A 272 5.88 3.87 -8.14
CA ARG A 272 6.47 4.99 -7.39
C ARG A 272 5.44 5.67 -6.48
N LEU A 273 4.24 5.93 -6.99
CA LEU A 273 3.15 6.52 -6.23
C LEU A 273 2.76 5.64 -5.02
N ALA A 274 2.52 4.35 -5.26
CA ALA A 274 2.13 3.40 -4.21
C ALA A 274 3.23 3.27 -3.16
N LYS A 275 4.50 3.18 -3.57
CA LYS A 275 5.64 3.11 -2.64
C LYS A 275 5.69 4.32 -1.71
N GLU A 276 5.55 5.52 -2.25
CA GLU A 276 5.62 6.74 -1.46
C GLU A 276 4.41 6.92 -0.56
N LEU A 277 3.20 6.57 -1.03
CA LEU A 277 2.00 6.54 -0.19
C LEU A 277 2.08 5.53 0.94
N ARG A 278 2.61 4.32 0.68
CA ARG A 278 2.87 3.33 1.75
C ARG A 278 3.80 3.90 2.81
N ARG A 279 4.85 4.62 2.39
CA ARG A 279 5.83 5.23 3.29
C ARG A 279 5.21 6.36 4.14
N GLN A 280 4.42 7.25 3.53
CA GLN A 280 3.85 8.40 4.22
C GLN A 280 2.63 8.04 5.08
N LEU A 281 1.73 7.19 4.57
CA LEU A 281 0.52 6.78 5.28
C LEU A 281 0.77 5.67 6.30
N GLY A 282 1.84 4.88 6.13
CA GLY A 282 2.09 3.68 6.93
C GLY A 282 1.11 2.53 6.68
N LEU A 283 0.33 2.61 5.59
CA LEU A 283 -0.66 1.62 5.20
C LEU A 283 -0.10 0.60 4.21
N ARG A 284 -0.63 -0.61 4.24
CA ARG A 284 -0.30 -1.70 3.30
C ARG A 284 -1.50 -2.15 2.50
N LEU A 285 -2.72 -1.91 3.00
CA LEU A 285 -3.97 -2.29 2.37
C LEU A 285 -4.83 -1.06 2.06
N PHE A 286 -4.75 -0.56 0.84
CA PHE A 286 -5.60 0.54 0.38
C PHE A 286 -5.85 0.47 -1.13
N ASN A 287 -6.78 1.26 -1.62
CA ASN A 287 -6.82 1.59 -3.04
C ASN A 287 -6.84 3.10 -3.24
N LEU A 288 -6.47 3.49 -4.45
CA LEU A 288 -6.62 4.83 -5.00
C LEU A 288 -7.74 4.82 -6.02
N ASP A 289 -8.50 5.91 -6.05
CA ASP A 289 -9.40 6.25 -7.15
C ASP A 289 -8.68 7.33 -7.96
N ILE A 290 -8.23 6.99 -9.18
CA ILE A 290 -7.43 7.85 -10.05
C ILE A 290 -8.21 8.14 -11.34
N ILE A 291 -8.22 9.40 -11.77
CA ILE A 291 -8.73 9.83 -13.07
C ILE A 291 -7.58 10.39 -13.93
N ARG A 292 -7.70 10.29 -15.25
CA ARG A 292 -6.80 10.94 -16.21
C ARG A 292 -7.53 12.15 -16.79
N GLU A 293 -6.89 13.29 -16.87
CA GLU A 293 -7.50 14.49 -17.45
C GLU A 293 -7.78 14.30 -18.94
N HIS A 294 -9.01 14.55 -19.36
CA HIS A 294 -9.42 14.42 -20.74
C HIS A 294 -8.53 15.27 -21.65
N GLY A 295 -8.05 14.67 -22.73
CA GLY A 295 -7.21 15.35 -23.72
C GLY A 295 -5.73 15.38 -23.36
N THR A 296 -5.37 14.90 -22.17
CA THR A 296 -3.98 14.66 -21.77
C THR A 296 -3.65 13.17 -21.88
N ARG A 297 -2.35 12.85 -22.02
CA ARG A 297 -1.88 11.46 -21.94
C ARG A 297 -1.33 11.12 -20.56
N ASP A 298 -0.81 12.10 -19.85
CA ASP A 298 0.11 11.92 -18.75
C ASP A 298 -0.24 12.73 -17.49
N GLN A 299 -1.40 13.42 -17.47
CA GLN A 299 -1.88 14.14 -16.30
C GLN A 299 -2.95 13.31 -15.55
N PHE A 300 -2.62 12.89 -14.34
CA PHE A 300 -3.46 12.05 -13.49
C PHE A 300 -3.81 12.76 -12.19
N TYR A 301 -4.99 12.48 -11.65
CA TYR A 301 -5.47 13.02 -10.39
C TYR A 301 -5.94 11.92 -9.45
N VAL A 302 -5.45 11.93 -8.21
CA VAL A 302 -6.00 11.09 -7.14
C VAL A 302 -7.19 11.82 -6.51
N ILE A 303 -8.37 11.18 -6.51
CA ILE A 303 -9.61 11.79 -6.04
C ILE A 303 -10.16 11.18 -4.75
N ASP A 304 -9.66 10.00 -4.35
CA ASP A 304 -10.03 9.31 -3.11
C ASP A 304 -8.99 8.24 -2.74
N ILE A 305 -8.78 8.00 -1.44
CA ILE A 305 -7.96 6.91 -0.90
C ILE A 305 -8.78 6.14 0.13
N ASN A 306 -8.90 4.82 -0.04
CA ASN A 306 -9.76 4.00 0.80
C ASN A 306 -8.97 2.91 1.54
N TYR A 307 -9.12 2.84 2.86
CA TYR A 307 -8.56 1.76 3.68
C TYR A 307 -9.27 0.42 3.46
N PHE A 308 -8.47 -0.62 3.28
CA PHE A 308 -8.86 -2.03 3.15
C PHE A 308 -10.13 -2.21 2.29
N PRO A 309 -10.10 -1.75 1.03
CA PRO A 309 -11.27 -1.60 0.16
C PRO A 309 -11.89 -2.95 -0.21
N GLY A 310 -12.92 -2.96 -1.05
CA GLY A 310 -13.57 -4.20 -1.48
C GLY A 310 -12.69 -5.05 -2.41
N TYR A 311 -11.67 -5.73 -1.86
CA TYR A 311 -10.78 -6.64 -2.62
C TYR A 311 -11.52 -7.83 -3.23
N GLY A 312 -12.68 -8.25 -2.71
CA GLY A 312 -13.50 -9.26 -3.39
C GLY A 312 -13.96 -8.84 -4.80
N LYS A 313 -13.83 -7.55 -5.15
CA LYS A 313 -14.08 -7.02 -6.51
C LYS A 313 -12.79 -6.88 -7.34
N MET A 314 -11.64 -7.24 -6.80
CA MET A 314 -10.34 -7.20 -7.47
C MET A 314 -10.09 -8.58 -8.09
N PRO A 315 -9.82 -8.67 -9.41
CA PRO A 315 -9.50 -9.94 -10.03
C PRO A 315 -8.29 -10.60 -9.35
N GLU A 316 -8.41 -11.90 -9.08
CA GLU A 316 -7.32 -12.75 -8.54
C GLU A 316 -6.81 -12.30 -7.16
N TYR A 317 -7.64 -11.58 -6.39
CA TYR A 317 -7.24 -11.08 -5.09
C TYR A 317 -6.83 -12.18 -4.11
N GLU A 318 -7.34 -13.40 -4.28
CA GLU A 318 -7.02 -14.51 -3.38
C GLU A 318 -5.52 -14.80 -3.42
N HIS A 319 -4.95 -14.94 -4.62
CA HIS A 319 -3.52 -15.21 -4.80
C HIS A 319 -2.66 -14.07 -4.27
N ILE A 320 -2.97 -12.85 -4.70
CA ILE A 320 -2.21 -11.65 -4.31
C ILE A 320 -2.22 -11.49 -2.79
N PHE A 321 -3.37 -11.68 -2.14
CA PHE A 321 -3.50 -11.48 -0.70
C PHE A 321 -2.84 -12.61 0.10
N THR A 322 -2.96 -13.87 -0.34
CA THR A 322 -2.28 -14.99 0.31
C THR A 322 -0.75 -14.83 0.23
N ASP A 323 -0.20 -14.47 -0.93
CA ASP A 323 1.25 -14.21 -1.09
C ASP A 323 1.71 -13.02 -0.25
N PHE A 324 0.89 -11.98 -0.18
CA PHE A 324 1.17 -10.84 0.69
C PHE A 324 1.25 -11.25 2.17
N LEU A 325 0.30 -12.03 2.69
CA LEU A 325 0.34 -12.49 4.08
C LEU A 325 1.59 -13.31 4.39
N LEU A 326 2.02 -14.20 3.48
CA LEU A 326 3.27 -14.94 3.63
C LEU A 326 4.50 -14.01 3.61
N SER A 327 4.50 -12.99 2.76
CA SER A 327 5.62 -12.03 2.68
C SER A 327 5.85 -11.27 3.99
N LEU A 328 4.78 -11.04 4.78
CA LEU A 328 4.86 -10.36 6.07
C LEU A 328 5.63 -11.19 7.11
N THR A 329 5.46 -12.51 7.12
CA THR A 329 6.15 -13.40 8.06
C THR A 329 7.59 -13.66 7.63
N GLN A 330 7.84 -13.80 6.32
CA GLN A 330 9.19 -13.98 5.76
C GLN A 330 10.08 -12.76 5.99
N SER A 331 9.56 -11.55 5.74
CA SER A 331 10.30 -10.30 5.96
C SER A 331 10.74 -10.15 7.43
N ARG A 332 9.92 -10.64 8.37
CA ARG A 332 10.27 -10.67 9.80
C ARG A 332 11.35 -11.69 10.11
N ALA A 333 11.26 -12.90 9.54
CA ALA A 333 12.30 -13.91 9.72
C ALA A 333 13.68 -13.37 9.29
N ILE A 334 13.73 -12.64 8.17
CA ILE A 334 14.96 -11.97 7.69
C ILE A 334 15.42 -10.87 8.67
N LEU A 335 14.52 -10.01 9.17
CA LEU A 335 14.87 -8.97 10.13
C LEU A 335 15.36 -9.52 11.48
N VAL A 336 14.74 -10.59 11.97
CA VAL A 336 15.14 -11.28 13.21
C VAL A 336 16.49 -11.97 13.00
N ALA A 337 16.71 -12.65 11.87
CA ALA A 337 18.00 -13.24 11.54
C ALA A 337 19.11 -12.17 11.43
N ALA A 338 18.84 -11.04 10.77
CA ALA A 338 19.79 -9.93 10.67
C ALA A 338 20.16 -9.33 12.04
N ARG A 339 19.22 -9.26 12.98
CA ARG A 339 19.48 -8.84 14.37
C ARG A 339 20.24 -9.89 15.17
N GLY A 340 19.98 -11.19 14.94
CA GLY A 340 20.67 -12.30 15.60
C GLY A 340 22.13 -12.47 15.18
N VAL A 341 22.51 -12.05 13.97
CA VAL A 341 23.90 -12.06 13.48
C VAL A 341 24.77 -10.97 14.14
N SER A 342 24.15 -9.95 14.77
CA SER A 342 24.85 -8.85 15.45
C SER A 342 25.44 -9.20 16.84
N MET A 343 25.27 -10.44 17.34
CA MET A 343 25.81 -10.89 18.63
C MET A 343 26.59 -12.21 18.52
N GLN A 344 27.54 -12.29 17.58
CA GLN A 344 28.63 -13.24 17.70
C GLN A 344 29.90 -12.48 18.06
N ASN A 345 30.19 -12.47 19.37
CA ASN A 345 31.45 -12.02 19.93
C ASN A 345 32.60 -12.74 19.22
N PHE A 346 33.34 -12.03 18.36
CA PHE A 346 34.68 -12.45 18.01
C PHE A 346 35.54 -12.38 19.28
N PRO A 347 36.16 -13.48 19.73
CA PRO A 347 37.07 -13.41 20.86
C PRO A 347 38.28 -12.57 20.46
N CYS A 348 38.42 -11.38 21.06
CA CYS A 348 39.66 -10.62 21.03
C CYS A 348 40.74 -11.46 21.72
N LYS A 349 41.60 -12.10 20.93
CA LYS A 349 42.84 -12.68 21.45
C LYS A 349 43.79 -11.53 21.79
N ASN A 350 44.33 -11.63 23.01
CA ASN A 350 45.29 -10.74 23.65
C ASN A 350 46.42 -10.32 22.70
N ALA A 351 46.61 -9.01 22.54
CA ALA A 351 47.87 -8.43 22.09
C ALA A 351 48.62 -7.92 23.33
N GLU A 352 49.60 -8.69 23.76
CA GLU A 352 50.61 -8.26 24.72
C GLU A 352 51.37 -7.05 24.14
N LYS A 353 51.37 -5.94 24.87
CA LYS A 353 52.23 -4.79 24.60
C LYS A 353 53.59 -5.04 25.25
N SER A 354 54.59 -5.47 24.48
CA SER A 354 55.99 -5.23 24.83
C SER A 354 56.39 -3.82 24.39
N LYS A 355 57.15 -3.15 25.25
CA LYS A 355 57.73 -1.81 25.03
C LYS A 355 59.08 -1.92 24.32
N ASN A 356 59.51 -0.77 23.78
CA ASN A 356 60.84 -0.41 23.24
C ASN A 356 61.09 -0.87 21.80
N SER A 357 61.79 -0.15 20.92
CA SER A 357 62.34 1.21 20.84
C SER A 357 62.97 1.32 19.44
N SER A 358 63.14 2.54 18.93
CA SER A 358 64.18 2.98 17.98
C SER A 358 64.29 2.37 16.56
N SER A 359 64.25 3.31 15.60
CA SER A 359 65.11 3.48 14.41
C SER A 359 64.98 2.54 13.19
N CYS A 360 64.51 3.18 12.11
CA CYS A 360 65.16 3.32 10.80
C CYS A 360 65.75 2.11 10.04
N ASP A 361 65.26 2.01 8.80
CA ASP A 361 65.99 1.80 7.54
C ASP A 361 66.21 0.39 6.94
N HIS A 362 65.72 0.29 5.69
CA HIS A 362 66.27 -0.37 4.49
C HIS A 362 65.77 -1.76 4.00
N TRP A 363 65.06 -1.69 2.85
CA TRP A 363 65.12 -2.52 1.60
C TRP A 363 64.68 -4.02 1.63
N PRO A 364 64.38 -4.74 0.50
CA PRO A 364 63.83 -4.45 -0.86
C PRO A 364 62.46 -5.17 -1.13
N PRO A 365 61.89 -5.09 -2.36
CA PRO A 365 60.60 -5.68 -2.73
C PRO A 365 60.66 -7.10 -3.33
N GLY A 366 59.59 -7.88 -3.13
CA GLY A 366 59.13 -8.97 -4.02
C GLY A 366 58.89 -10.34 -3.34
N PRO A 367 58.13 -11.28 -3.95
CA PRO A 367 57.01 -11.13 -4.88
C PRO A 367 55.69 -11.72 -4.33
N LEU A 368 54.58 -11.21 -4.86
CA LEU A 368 53.24 -11.78 -4.74
C LEU A 368 53.18 -13.20 -5.31
N GLN A 369 52.90 -14.20 -4.46
CA GLN A 369 52.28 -15.44 -4.93
C GLN A 369 50.76 -15.24 -4.99
N LYS A 370 50.24 -15.20 -6.22
CA LYS A 370 48.82 -15.31 -6.51
C LYS A 370 48.39 -16.76 -6.30
N ASN A 371 47.39 -16.98 -5.44
CA ASN A 371 46.58 -18.18 -5.48
C ASN A 371 45.23 -17.79 -6.14
N PRO A 372 44.85 -18.36 -7.31
CA PRO A 372 43.74 -17.87 -8.09
C PRO A 372 42.45 -18.62 -7.73
N LEU A 373 41.71 -18.14 -6.73
CA LEU A 373 40.34 -18.62 -6.46
C LEU A 373 39.52 -17.58 -5.67
N CYS A 374 39.60 -16.29 -6.05
CA CYS A 374 38.56 -15.30 -5.71
C CYS A 374 38.81 -13.98 -6.45
N THR A 375 38.50 -13.90 -7.75
CA THR A 375 38.47 -12.60 -8.43
C THR A 375 37.54 -12.61 -9.63
N GLN A 376 36.24 -12.51 -9.38
CA GLN A 376 35.38 -11.81 -10.32
C GLN A 376 34.30 -11.06 -9.53
N LEU A 377 34.24 -9.76 -9.81
CA LEU A 377 33.42 -8.71 -9.17
C LEU A 377 34.09 -8.03 -7.97
N VAL A 378 35.03 -7.13 -8.25
CA VAL A 378 34.90 -5.67 -7.99
C VAL A 378 36.14 -4.98 -8.58
N LYS A 379 35.93 -4.18 -9.63
CA LYS A 379 36.60 -2.90 -9.91
C LYS A 379 36.00 -2.30 -11.19
N ASN A 380 34.91 -1.57 -11.01
CA ASN A 380 34.84 -0.17 -11.45
C ASN A 380 33.64 0.49 -10.79
N SER A 381 33.96 1.15 -9.69
CA SER A 381 33.11 2.07 -8.94
C SER A 381 32.88 3.32 -9.79
N ALA A 382 31.62 3.70 -9.97
CA ALA A 382 31.25 5.11 -10.07
C ALA A 382 29.84 5.31 -9.49
N GLY A 383 29.81 5.61 -8.18
CA GLY A 383 28.83 6.55 -7.62
C GLY A 383 27.39 6.09 -7.40
N LEU A 384 27.15 5.13 -6.50
CA LEU A 384 25.90 5.06 -5.74
C LEU A 384 26.22 4.89 -4.26
N ARG A 385 26.08 5.98 -3.49
CA ARG A 385 26.11 5.93 -2.03
C ARG A 385 24.83 5.25 -1.54
N CYS A 386 24.93 3.94 -1.31
CA CYS A 386 23.96 3.20 -0.52
C CYS A 386 24.32 3.39 0.95
N CYS A 387 23.72 4.39 1.61
CA CYS A 387 23.73 4.52 3.06
C CYS A 387 22.42 5.19 3.49
N SER A 388 21.37 4.38 3.67
CA SER A 388 20.13 4.76 4.37
C SER A 388 19.34 3.49 4.72
N ILE A 389 19.96 2.61 5.50
CA ILE A 389 19.25 1.62 6.32
C ILE A 389 19.71 1.87 7.75
N LEU A 390 18.75 1.99 8.67
CA LEU A 390 18.83 2.44 10.06
C LEU A 390 18.90 3.95 10.26
N LEU A 391 17.73 4.56 10.44
CA LEU A 391 17.46 5.52 11.52
C LEU A 391 15.93 5.64 11.66
N LEU A 392 15.38 4.83 12.57
CA LEU A 392 14.06 5.05 13.16
C LEU A 392 14.26 5.02 14.68
N SER A 393 14.03 6.21 15.27
CA SER A 393 13.47 6.44 16.60
C SER A 393 14.26 6.01 17.85
N CYS A 394 15.02 6.97 18.39
CA CYS A 394 15.11 7.21 19.84
C CYS A 394 14.96 8.71 20.09
N HIS A 395 13.72 9.20 20.19
CA HIS A 395 13.44 10.47 20.88
C HIS A 395 13.04 10.13 22.31
N TYR A 396 13.99 10.24 23.24
CA TYR A 396 13.70 10.35 24.66
C TYR A 396 13.77 11.82 25.05
N PHE A 397 12.74 12.27 25.75
CA PHE A 397 12.67 13.54 26.46
C PHE A 397 13.85 13.66 27.43
N LEU A 398 14.57 14.79 27.40
CA LEU A 398 15.38 15.27 28.51
C LEU A 398 14.88 16.65 28.90
N THR A 399 14.25 16.73 30.06
CA THR A 399 14.08 17.95 30.84
C THR A 399 15.44 18.38 31.41
N PRO A 400 15.82 19.67 31.40
CA PRO A 400 16.97 20.13 32.14
C PRO A 400 16.56 20.42 33.59
N GLN A 401 17.17 19.70 34.54
CA GLN A 401 17.45 20.26 35.87
C GLN A 401 18.82 20.93 35.80
N GLY A 402 18.91 22.15 36.30
CA GLY A 402 20.11 22.99 36.33
C GLY A 402 19.76 24.44 36.12
#